data_AF-A0A961NM33-F1
#
_entry.id   AF-A0A961NM33-F1
#
_cell.length_a   1.000
_cell.length_b   1.000
_cell.length_c   1.000
_cell.angle_alpha   90.00
_cell.angle_beta   90.00
_cell.angle_gamma   90.00
#
_symmetry.space_group_name_H-M   'P 1'
#
loop_
_entity.id
_entity.type
_entity.pdbx_description
1 polymer ?
#
loop_
_entity_poly.entity_id
_entity_poly.type
_entity_poly.pdbx_seq_one_letter_code
_entity_poly.pdbx_strand_id
1 'polypeptide(L)'
;MIELDARPSDSVAIAIRTKCPMYMHEKVYREAAVIIGEESQTAEPAPAEEEPQSELEKLKQDLQKAVDAENFERAAILRDKINKMTQDN
;
A
#
# COMPACT_ATOMS: atom_id res chain seq x y z
N MET A 1 18.79 24.68 -8.65
CA MET A 1 17.78 24.36 -7.62
C MET A 1 18.54 24.20 -6.31
N ILE A 2 18.07 24.81 -5.23
CA ILE A 2 18.75 24.75 -3.93
C ILE A 2 17.95 23.78 -3.08
N GLU A 3 18.61 22.73 -2.61
CA GLU A 3 18.04 21.79 -1.65
C GLU A 3 18.56 22.15 -0.26
N LEU A 4 17.66 22.14 0.70
CA LEU A 4 17.96 22.46 2.09
C LEU A 4 17.45 21.33 2.95
N ASP A 5 18.36 20.74 3.72
CA ASP A 5 17.98 19.77 4.74
C ASP A 5 17.38 20.51 5.95
N ALA A 6 16.27 19.99 6.45
CA ALA A 6 15.54 20.60 7.56
C ALA A 6 14.74 19.53 8.29
N ARG A 7 14.59 19.70 9.61
CA ARG A 7 13.70 18.83 10.39
C ARG A 7 12.25 19.05 9.95
N PRO A 8 11.38 18.03 10.05
CA PRO A 8 9.97 18.15 9.65
C PRO A 8 9.24 19.33 10.30
N SER A 9 9.53 19.62 11.59
CA SER A 9 8.94 20.75 12.31
C SER A 9 9.25 22.11 11.68
N ASP A 10 10.49 22.28 11.21
CA ASP A 10 10.96 23.54 10.64
C ASP A 10 10.37 23.73 9.23
N SER A 11 10.34 22.67 8.43
CA SER A 11 9.73 22.65 7.09
C SER A 11 8.23 22.98 7.12
N VAL A 12 7.48 22.36 8.05
CA VAL A 12 6.04 22.62 8.21
C VAL A 12 5.78 24.07 8.64
N ALA A 13 6.56 24.61 9.57
CA ALA A 13 6.40 25.98 10.04
C ALA A 13 6.59 27.00 8.90
N ILE A 14 7.62 26.80 8.07
CA ILE A 14 7.87 27.66 6.89
C ILE A 14 6.73 27.52 5.87
N ALA A 15 6.28 26.30 5.60
CA ALA A 15 5.22 26.04 4.64
C ALA A 15 3.92 26.76 5.02
N ILE A 16 3.52 26.69 6.29
CA ILE A 16 2.34 27.39 6.82
C ILE A 16 2.50 28.91 6.69
N ARG A 17 3.66 29.46 7.06
CA ARG A 17 3.90 30.91 7.04
C ARG A 17 3.90 31.49 5.62
N THR A 18 4.40 30.72 4.66
CA THR A 18 4.53 31.12 3.24
C THR A 18 3.35 30.69 2.38
N LYS A 19 2.42 29.88 2.92
CA LYS A 19 1.29 29.27 2.22
C LYS A 19 1.73 28.44 1.01
N CYS A 20 2.86 27.75 1.11
CA CYS A 20 3.31 26.86 0.05
C CYS A 20 2.62 25.49 0.15
N PRO A 21 2.43 24.77 -0.97
CA PRO A 21 1.96 23.39 -0.93
C PRO A 21 2.98 22.50 -0.21
N MET A 22 2.48 21.51 0.52
CA MET A 22 3.30 20.47 1.16
C MET A 22 3.12 19.16 0.42
N TYR A 23 4.21 18.42 0.29
CA TYR A 23 4.22 17.10 -0.31
C TYR A 23 4.89 16.13 0.66
N MET A 24 4.47 14.87 0.60
CA MET A 24 5.03 13.79 1.41
C MET A 24 5.45 12.68 0.47
N HIS A 25 6.54 12.00 0.81
CA HIS A 25 6.95 10.81 0.10
C HIS A 25 5.94 9.69 0.36
N GLU A 26 5.56 8.97 -0.68
CA GLU A 26 4.48 7.99 -0.63
C GLU A 26 4.68 6.91 0.43
N LYS A 27 5.91 6.42 0.57
CA LYS A 27 6.27 5.43 1.59
C LYS A 27 5.92 5.92 3.01
N VAL A 28 6.24 7.18 3.32
CA VAL A 28 5.98 7.78 4.64
C VAL A 28 4.48 7.96 4.86
N TYR A 29 3.73 8.34 3.82
CA TYR A 29 2.28 8.43 3.90
C TYR A 29 1.64 7.06 4.21
N ARG A 30 2.04 6.01 3.49
CA ARG A 30 1.52 4.65 3.69
C ARG A 30 1.81 4.11 5.10
N GLU A 31 2.97 4.43 5.67
CA GLU A 31 3.39 3.95 6.99
C GLU A 31 2.79 4.75 8.16
N ALA A 32 2.68 6.07 8.02
CA ALA A 32 2.38 6.97 9.13
C ALA A 32 1.01 7.67 9.06
N ALA A 33 0.25 7.51 7.98
CA ALA A 33 -1.08 8.12 7.87
C ALA A 33 -2.06 7.51 8.89
N VAL A 34 -2.75 8.37 9.64
CA VAL A 34 -3.85 8.00 10.54
C VAL A 34 -5.08 8.76 10.10
N ILE A 35 -6.14 8.03 9.73
CA ILE A 35 -7.44 8.61 9.39
C ILE A 35 -8.20 8.83 10.71
N ILE A 36 -8.61 10.07 10.98
CA ILE A 36 -9.35 10.42 12.21
C ILE A 36 -10.79 10.78 11.83
N GLY A 37 -11.76 9.94 12.20
CA GLY A 37 -13.21 10.07 11.93
C GLY A 37 -14.02 8.85 12.42
N GLU A 38 -15.35 8.97 12.59
CA GLU A 38 -16.23 7.94 13.19
C GLU A 38 -16.47 6.68 12.32
N GLU A 39 -16.03 6.65 11.06
CA GLU A 39 -16.05 5.44 10.22
C GLU A 39 -14.70 4.73 10.26
N SER A 40 -14.29 4.29 11.45
CA SER A 40 -13.09 3.47 11.66
C SER A 40 -13.28 2.00 11.19
N GLN A 41 -14.03 1.79 10.11
CA GLN A 41 -14.16 0.50 9.42
C GLN A 41 -13.79 0.72 7.96
N THR A 42 -13.00 -0.20 7.40
CA THR A 42 -12.34 -0.14 6.08
C THR A 42 -11.21 0.87 5.92
N ALA A 43 -10.14 0.66 6.69
CA ALA A 43 -8.80 0.97 6.20
C ALA A 43 -8.46 -0.01 5.06
N GLU A 44 -8.94 0.25 3.85
CA GLU A 44 -8.28 -0.20 2.63
C GLU A 44 -7.26 0.87 2.21
N PRO A 45 -5.96 0.67 2.46
CA PRO A 45 -4.94 1.30 1.64
C PRO A 45 -4.59 0.35 0.49
N ALA A 46 -5.29 0.46 -0.63
CA ALA A 46 -4.83 -0.07 -1.92
C ALA A 46 -5.23 0.92 -3.03
N PRO A 47 -4.35 1.20 -4.01
CA PRO A 47 -3.45 0.23 -4.63
C PRO A 47 -1.98 0.47 -4.29
N ALA A 48 -1.29 -0.60 -3.93
CA ALA A 48 0.15 -0.71 -4.08
C ALA A 48 0.49 -0.72 -5.57
N GLU A 49 1.20 0.32 -6.04
CA GLU A 49 1.94 0.24 -7.29
C GLU A 49 3.26 -0.50 -7.01
N GLU A 50 3.29 -1.74 -7.49
CA GLU A 50 4.43 -2.45 -8.08
C GLU A 50 5.80 -2.33 -7.40
N GLU A 51 6.00 -3.10 -6.33
CA GLU A 51 7.27 -3.80 -6.17
C GLU A 51 7.35 -4.93 -7.22
N PRO A 52 8.55 -5.38 -7.66
CA PRO A 52 8.70 -6.59 -8.45
C PRO A 52 8.42 -7.81 -7.56
N GLN A 53 7.18 -7.93 -7.11
CA GLN A 53 6.69 -9.11 -6.45
C GLN A 53 6.72 -10.24 -7.47
N SER A 54 7.37 -11.33 -7.08
CA SER A 54 7.38 -12.56 -7.87
C SER A 54 5.95 -12.91 -8.26
N GLU A 55 5.73 -13.47 -9.45
CA GLU A 55 4.38 -13.86 -9.90
C GLU A 55 3.65 -14.72 -8.84
N LEU A 56 4.41 -15.49 -8.06
CA LEU A 56 3.92 -16.26 -6.93
C LEU A 56 3.37 -15.42 -5.77
N GLU A 57 4.01 -14.29 -5.46
CA GLU A 57 3.58 -13.39 -4.39
C GLU A 57 2.29 -12.66 -4.76
N LYS A 58 2.16 -12.24 -6.03
CA LYS A 58 0.91 -11.67 -6.55
C LYS A 58 -0.25 -12.65 -6.45
N LEU A 59 -0.03 -13.91 -6.87
CA LEU A 59 -1.05 -14.96 -6.78
C LEU A 59 -1.47 -15.25 -5.33
N LYS A 60 -0.53 -15.21 -4.37
CA LYS A 60 -0.84 -15.38 -2.95
C LYS A 60 -1.67 -14.22 -2.38
N GLN A 61 -1.38 -12.98 -2.78
CA GLN A 61 -2.18 -11.84 -2.38
C GLN A 61 -3.60 -11.91 -2.96
N ASP A 62 -3.73 -12.26 -4.24
CA ASP A 62 -5.03 -12.41 -4.88
C ASP A 62 -5.85 -13.55 -4.24
N LEU A 63 -5.17 -14.63 -3.82
CA LEU A 63 -5.81 -15.72 -3.07
C LEU A 63 -6.37 -15.20 -1.74
N GLN A 64 -5.58 -14.44 -0.99
CA GLN A 64 -6.01 -13.88 0.30
C GLN A 64 -7.23 -12.96 0.11
N LYS A 65 -7.19 -12.07 -0.87
CA LYS A 65 -8.33 -11.20 -1.21
C LYS A 65 -9.59 -11.98 -1.58
N ALA A 66 -9.47 -13.08 -2.32
CA ALA A 66 -10.61 -13.92 -2.67
C ALA A 66 -11.21 -14.65 -1.46
N VAL A 67 -10.39 -15.04 -0.48
CA VAL A 67 -10.85 -15.62 0.79
C VAL A 67 -11.54 -14.57 1.65
N ASP A 68 -10.96 -13.38 1.78
CA ASP A 68 -11.52 -12.28 2.56
C ASP A 68 -12.86 -11.79 1.98
N ALA A 69 -13.02 -11.87 0.65
CA ALA A 69 -14.26 -11.58 -0.06
C ALA A 69 -15.25 -12.76 -0.14
N GLU A 70 -15.00 -13.85 0.59
CA GLU A 70 -15.81 -15.08 0.61
C GLU A 70 -16.04 -15.72 -0.78
N ASN A 71 -15.18 -15.41 -1.75
CA ASN A 71 -15.25 -15.93 -3.11
C ASN A 71 -14.43 -17.22 -3.24
N PHE A 72 -14.98 -18.30 -2.69
CA PHE A 72 -14.30 -19.59 -2.59
C PHE A 72 -14.02 -20.25 -3.95
N GLU A 73 -14.85 -19.99 -4.96
CA GLU A 73 -14.64 -20.49 -6.32
C GLU A 73 -13.35 -19.91 -6.91
N ARG A 74 -13.18 -18.59 -6.78
CA ARG A 74 -12.00 -17.89 -7.27
C ARG A 74 -10.76 -18.24 -6.44
N ALA A 75 -10.91 -18.42 -5.13
CA ALA A 75 -9.83 -18.87 -4.24
C ALA A 75 -9.32 -20.28 -4.62
N ALA A 76 -10.22 -21.22 -4.97
CA ALA A 76 -9.82 -22.57 -5.39
C ALA A 76 -8.95 -22.54 -6.65
N ILE A 77 -9.35 -21.75 -7.66
CA ILE A 77 -8.59 -21.60 -8.92
C ILE A 77 -7.18 -21.02 -8.65
N LEU A 78 -7.09 -19.99 -7.82
CA LEU A 78 -5.83 -19.35 -7.48
C LEU A 78 -4.89 -20.30 -6.72
N ARG A 79 -5.42 -21.09 -5.78
CA ARG A 79 -4.67 -22.10 -5.04
C ARG A 79 -4.07 -23.15 -5.96
N ASP A 80 -4.86 -23.67 -6.89
CA ASP A 80 -4.40 -24.72 -7.82
C ASP A 80 -3.34 -24.18 -8.78
N LYS A 81 -3.46 -22.92 -9.20
CA LYS A 81 -2.45 -22.22 -10.02
C LYS A 81 -1.11 -22.04 -9.29
N ILE A 82 -1.14 -21.67 -7.99
CA ILE A 82 0.06 -21.55 -7.16
C ILE A 82 0.76 -22.91 -7.00
N ASN A 83 -0.03 -23.96 -6.74
CA ASN A 83 0.51 -25.32 -6.59
C ASN A 83 1.18 -25.81 -7.87
N LYS A 84 0.57 -25.54 -9.03
CA LYS A 84 1.15 -25.90 -10.33
C LYS A 84 2.50 -25.22 -10.58
N MET A 85 2.59 -23.91 -10.33
CA MET A 85 3.86 -23.17 -10.48
C MET A 85 4.94 -23.61 -9.48
N THR A 86 4.56 -24.12 -8.31
CA THR A 86 5.51 -24.60 -7.30
C THR A 86 6.01 -26.03 -7.60
N GLN A 87 5.22 -26.84 -8.33
CA GLN A 87 5.61 -28.19 -8.74
C GLN A 87 6.44 -28.23 -10.03
N ASP A 88 6.26 -27.26 -10.92
CA ASP A 88 6.95 -27.19 -12.22
C ASP A 88 8.38 -26.57 -12.14
N ASN A 89 8.90 -26.30 -10.94
CA ASN A 89 10.21 -25.67 -10.67
C ASN A 89 11.04 -26.50 -9.68
#